data_AF-A0A353IMH8-F1
#
_entry.id   AF-A0A353IMH8-F1
#
_cell.length_a   1.000
_cell.length_b   1.000
_cell.length_c   1.000
_cell.angle_alpha   90.00
_cell.angle_beta   90.00
_cell.angle_gamma   90.00
#
_symmetry.space_group_name_H-M   'P 1'
#
loop_
_entity.id
_entity.type
_entity.pdbx_description
1 polymer ?
#
loop_
_entity_poly.entity_id
_entity_poly.type
_entity_poly.pdbx_seq_one_letter_code
_entity_poly.pdbx_strand_id
1 'polypeptide(L)'
;HFHPPGGLGVRVDSGAYAGYTIPPYYDSLIGKLIVHARNRNECLMRLKRALGEFVVDGIETTIPLFSSLIQEPDIVDGHYDIHWLEDHLAPNGQR
;
A
#
# COMPACT_ATOMS: atom_id res chain seq x y z
N HIS A 1 -16.48 5.98 -0.31
CA HIS A 1 -16.29 6.03 -1.76
C HIS A 1 -15.18 5.07 -2.18
N PHE A 2 -15.08 4.76 -3.48
CA PHE A 2 -13.97 3.98 -4.03
C PHE A 2 -13.45 4.70 -5.28
N HIS A 3 -12.30 5.35 -5.15
CA HIS A 3 -11.64 6.07 -6.23
C HIS A 3 -10.20 5.55 -6.38
N PRO A 4 -9.96 4.60 -7.32
CA PRO A 4 -8.64 4.06 -7.55
C PRO A 4 -7.74 5.10 -8.27
N PRO A 5 -6.44 5.14 -7.97
CA PRO A 5 -5.49 6.02 -8.63
C PRO A 5 -5.21 5.55 -10.07
N GLY A 6 -4.61 6.43 -10.86
CA GLY A 6 -4.24 6.12 -12.24
C GLY A 6 -2.97 6.82 -12.72
N GLY A 7 -2.85 6.91 -14.04
CA GLY A 7 -1.73 7.55 -14.72
C GLY A 7 -0.63 6.57 -15.16
N LEU A 8 0.44 7.12 -15.71
CA LEU A 8 1.52 6.35 -16.32
C LEU A 8 2.16 5.36 -15.33
N GLY A 9 2.15 4.07 -15.69
CA GLY A 9 2.79 3.02 -14.90
C GLY A 9 2.04 2.67 -13.62
N VAL A 10 0.77 3.06 -13.46
CA VAL A 10 -0.10 2.69 -12.34
C VAL A 10 -1.22 1.80 -12.87
N ARG A 11 -1.42 0.65 -12.23
CA ARG A 11 -2.50 -0.31 -12.51
C ARG A 11 -3.17 -0.69 -11.20
N VAL A 12 -4.50 -0.75 -11.20
CA VAL A 12 -5.28 -1.24 -10.06
C VAL A 12 -6.08 -2.46 -10.51
N ASP A 13 -5.82 -3.59 -9.87
CA ASP A 13 -6.62 -4.80 -10.03
C ASP A 13 -7.56 -4.91 -8.84
N SER A 14 -8.86 -4.69 -9.05
CA SER A 14 -9.85 -4.68 -7.98
C SER A 14 -11.19 -5.23 -8.45
N GLY A 15 -11.87 -5.96 -7.57
CA GLY A 15 -13.29 -6.30 -7.71
C GLY A 15 -14.21 -5.36 -6.93
N ALA A 16 -13.65 -4.42 -6.17
CA ALA A 16 -14.41 -3.45 -5.39
C ALA A 16 -14.89 -2.29 -6.27
N TYR A 17 -16.05 -1.75 -5.92
CA TYR A 17 -16.67 -0.60 -6.58
C TYR A 17 -17.49 0.20 -5.56
N ALA A 18 -17.89 1.42 -5.91
CA ALA A 18 -18.68 2.25 -5.01
C ALA A 18 -20.02 1.57 -4.64
N GLY A 19 -20.29 1.42 -3.33
CA GLY A 19 -21.47 0.71 -2.82
C GLY A 19 -21.28 -0.80 -2.65
N TYR A 20 -20.09 -1.35 -2.97
CA TYR A 20 -19.76 -2.74 -2.69
C TYR A 20 -19.70 -3.00 -1.18
N THR A 21 -20.38 -4.05 -0.71
CA THR A 21 -20.28 -4.53 0.67
C THR A 21 -19.25 -5.65 0.73
N ILE A 22 -18.25 -5.49 1.59
CA ILE A 22 -17.22 -6.51 1.78
C ILE A 22 -17.81 -7.68 2.58
N PRO A 23 -17.83 -8.90 2.02
CA PRO A 23 -18.33 -10.06 2.73
C PRO A 23 -17.37 -10.49 3.86
N PRO A 24 -17.88 -10.91 5.03
CA PRO A 24 -17.03 -11.30 6.16
C PRO A 24 -16.40 -12.70 6.01
N TYR A 25 -16.76 -13.45 4.96
CA TYR A 25 -16.38 -14.86 4.80
C TYR A 25 -15.16 -15.08 3.88
N TYR A 26 -14.64 -14.02 3.26
CA TYR A 26 -13.51 -14.10 2.34
C TYR A 26 -12.35 -13.23 2.83
N ASP A 27 -11.21 -13.36 2.16
CA ASP A 27 -10.04 -12.52 2.41
C ASP A 27 -10.38 -11.02 2.25
N SER A 28 -9.72 -10.18 3.06
CA SER A 28 -9.96 -8.73 3.10
C SER A 28 -9.39 -7.96 1.89
N LEU A 29 -8.77 -8.66 0.93
CA LEU A 29 -8.25 -8.05 -0.29
C LEU A 29 -9.35 -7.43 -1.16
N ILE A 30 -9.42 -6.10 -1.13
CA ILE A 30 -10.31 -5.31 -1.98
C ILE A 30 -9.67 -4.88 -3.30
N GLY A 31 -8.35 -4.86 -3.39
CA GLY A 31 -7.63 -4.47 -4.61
C GLY A 31 -6.11 -4.54 -4.46
N LYS A 32 -5.42 -4.58 -5.61
CA LYS A 32 -3.97 -4.57 -5.72
C LYS A 32 -3.54 -3.33 -6.48
N LEU A 33 -2.75 -2.47 -5.84
CA LEU A 33 -2.09 -1.33 -6.48
C LEU A 33 -0.73 -1.78 -7.01
N ILE A 34 -0.54 -1.72 -8.32
CA ILE A 34 0.67 -2.19 -9.00
C ILE A 34 1.30 -0.99 -9.70
N VAL A 35 2.58 -0.75 -9.43
CA VAL A 35 3.34 0.36 -10.01
C VAL A 35 4.58 -0.15 -10.72
N HIS A 36 4.86 0.42 -11.89
CA HIS A 36 6.02 0.11 -12.71
C HIS A 36 6.77 1.38 -13.11
N ALA A 37 8.10 1.33 -13.08
CA ALA A 37 9.00 2.39 -13.53
C ALA A 37 10.37 1.82 -13.94
N ARG A 38 11.28 2.67 -14.43
CA ARG A 38 12.59 2.24 -14.94
C ARG A 38 13.57 1.82 -13.84
N ASN A 39 13.41 2.37 -12.65
CA ASN A 39 14.25 2.08 -11.49
C ASN A 39 13.41 2.18 -10.19
N ARG A 40 14.00 1.72 -9.08
CA ARG A 40 13.36 1.68 -7.77
C ARG A 40 12.86 3.05 -7.31
N ASN A 41 13.69 4.08 -7.42
CA ASN A 41 13.36 5.43 -6.97
C ASN A 41 12.15 6.00 -7.73
N GLU A 42 12.14 5.89 -9.07
CA GLU A 42 10.97 6.29 -9.87
C GLU A 42 9.72 5.49 -9.51
N CYS A 43 9.86 4.20 -9.20
CA CYS A 43 8.74 3.34 -8.81
C CYS A 43 8.16 3.79 -7.47
N LEU A 44 9.00 4.02 -6.47
CA LEU A 44 8.61 4.50 -5.14
C LEU A 44 7.95 5.90 -5.22
N MET A 45 8.47 6.80 -6.07
CA MET A 45 7.84 8.10 -6.29
C MET A 45 6.43 7.98 -6.90
N ARG A 46 6.25 7.10 -7.88
CA ARG A 46 4.93 6.82 -8.48
C ARG A 46 3.99 6.15 -7.48
N LEU A 47 4.50 5.22 -6.68
CA LEU A 47 3.75 4.54 -5.62
C LEU A 47 3.29 5.54 -4.56
N LYS A 48 4.16 6.45 -4.12
CA LYS A 48 3.81 7.54 -3.19
C LYS A 48 2.65 8.38 -3.70
N ARG A 49 2.72 8.80 -4.97
CA ARG A 49 1.64 9.57 -5.62
C ARG A 49 0.35 8.74 -5.69
N ALA A 50 0.42 7.50 -6.15
CA ALA A 50 -0.75 6.65 -6.31
C ALA A 50 -1.44 6.33 -4.97
N LEU A 51 -0.68 6.08 -3.90
CA LEU A 51 -1.24 5.91 -2.55
C LEU A 51 -1.94 7.19 -2.07
N GLY A 52 -1.39 8.37 -2.33
CA GLY A 52 -2.01 9.65 -1.96
C GLY A 52 -3.27 10.00 -2.76
N GLU A 53 -3.44 9.42 -3.95
CA GLU A 53 -4.63 9.58 -4.79
C GLU A 53 -5.71 8.51 -4.50
N PHE A 54 -5.36 7.42 -3.79
CA PHE A 54 -6.28 6.30 -3.56
C PHE A 54 -7.25 6.62 -2.42
N VAL A 55 -8.52 6.83 -2.75
CA VAL A 55 -9.58 7.08 -1.77
C VAL A 55 -10.46 5.85 -1.59
N VAL A 56 -10.51 5.34 -0.37
CA VAL A 56 -11.41 4.28 0.09
C VAL A 56 -12.03 4.72 1.41
N ASP A 57 -13.36 4.84 1.45
CA ASP A 57 -14.09 5.20 2.68
C ASP A 57 -15.02 4.08 3.13
N GLY A 58 -15.35 4.09 4.42
CA GLY A 58 -16.30 3.16 5.06
C GLY A 58 -15.65 1.93 5.68
N ILE A 59 -14.34 1.76 5.50
CA ILE A 59 -13.53 0.70 6.11
C ILE A 59 -12.12 1.21 6.44
N GLU A 60 -11.46 0.53 7.37
CA GLU A 60 -10.01 0.66 7.53
C GLU A 60 -9.29 -0.03 6.38
N THR A 61 -8.15 0.53 5.98
CA THR A 61 -7.33 -0.03 4.89
C THR A 61 -5.86 -0.06 5.29
N THR A 62 -5.08 -0.81 4.52
CA THR A 62 -3.62 -0.87 4.65
C THR A 62 -2.89 0.30 3.97
N ILE A 63 -3.61 1.25 3.34
CA ILE A 63 -3.03 2.41 2.66
C ILE A 63 -2.14 3.26 3.60
N PRO A 64 -2.54 3.58 4.85
CA PRO A 64 -1.69 4.34 5.76
C PRO A 64 -0.39 3.63 6.10
N LEU A 65 -0.44 2.31 6.33
CA LEU A 65 0.75 1.48 6.56
C LEU A 65 1.69 1.51 5.36
N PHE A 66 1.18 1.26 4.15
CA PHE A 66 2.03 1.33 2.96
C PHE A 66 2.59 2.73 2.72
N SER A 67 1.84 3.78 3.07
CA SER A 67 2.30 5.18 2.96
C SER A 67 3.43 5.50 3.94
N SER A 68 3.44 4.92 5.14
CA SER A 68 4.58 5.06 6.07
C SER A 68 5.77 4.23 5.61
N LEU A 69 5.55 2.96 5.23
CA LEU A 69 6.62 2.05 4.83
C LEU A 69 7.47 2.58 3.67
N ILE A 70 6.87 3.19 2.65
CA ILE A 70 7.63 3.72 1.51
C ILE A 70 8.51 4.95 1.85
N GLN A 71 8.42 5.45 3.08
CA GLN A 71 9.26 6.55 3.60
C GLN A 71 10.41 6.04 4.47
N GLU A 72 10.40 4.77 4.86
CA GLU A 72 11.43 4.17 5.70
C GLU A 72 12.71 3.94 4.88
N PRO A 73 13.90 4.39 5.36
CA PRO A 73 15.16 4.22 4.64
C PRO A 73 15.44 2.78 4.25
N ASP A 74 15.22 1.83 5.16
CA ASP A 74 15.42 0.40 4.92
C ASP A 74 14.53 -0.11 3.77
N ILE A 75 13.30 0.38 3.67
CA ILE A 75 12.41 0.08 2.54
C ILE A 75 12.90 0.79 1.28
N VAL A 76 13.31 2.05 1.33
CA VAL A 76 13.80 2.78 0.15
C VAL A 76 15.05 2.10 -0.43
N ASP A 77 15.98 1.70 0.42
CA ASP A 77 17.29 1.13 0.02
C ASP A 77 17.23 -0.39 -0.21
N GLY A 78 16.16 -1.07 0.22
CA GLY A 78 16.00 -2.52 0.05
C GLY A 78 16.69 -3.36 1.12
N HIS A 79 16.91 -2.79 2.30
CA HIS A 79 17.54 -3.41 3.46
C HIS A 79 16.51 -3.97 4.44
N TYR A 80 15.74 -4.97 4.02
CA TYR A 80 14.73 -5.62 4.87
C TYR A 80 14.74 -7.13 4.67
N ASP A 81 14.29 -7.84 5.70
CA ASP A 81 14.05 -9.28 5.68
C ASP A 81 12.60 -9.61 6.06
N ILE A 82 12.33 -10.89 6.34
CA ILE A 82 10.98 -11.36 6.68
C ILE A 82 10.51 -10.94 8.09
N HIS A 83 11.41 -10.50 8.96
CA HIS A 83 11.14 -10.08 10.35
C HIS A 83 11.17 -8.55 10.51
N TRP A 84 11.69 -7.82 9.52
CA TRP A 84 11.87 -6.36 9.59
C TRP A 84 10.63 -5.60 10.09
N LEU A 85 9.43 -5.93 9.61
CA LEU A 85 8.22 -5.21 10.01
C LEU A 85 7.83 -5.46 11.48
N GLU A 86 8.04 -6.69 11.96
CA GLU A 86 7.79 -7.07 13.35
C GLU A 86 8.74 -6.30 14.27
N ASP A 87 10.03 -6.29 13.93
CA ASP A 87 11.07 -5.55 14.65
C ASP A 87 10.84 -4.03 14.63
N HIS A 88 10.41 -3.50 13.49
CA HIS A 88 10.16 -2.06 13.31
C HIS A 88 8.96 -1.58 14.13
N LEU A 89 7.94 -2.42 14.30
CA LEU A 89 6.73 -2.10 15.08
C LEU A 89 6.84 -2.50 16.55
N ALA A 90 7.89 -3.24 16.94
CA ALA A 90 8.10 -3.64 18.32
C ALA A 90 8.19 -2.39 19.22
N PRO A 91 7.44 -2.36 20.34
CA PRO A 91 7.56 -1.25 21.27
C PRO A 91 9.02 -1.15 21.76
N ASN A 92 9.59 0.06 21.69
CA ASN A 92 10.96 0.37 22.12
C ASN A 92 11.26 -0.26 23.50
N GLY A 93 11.87 -1.45 23.54
CA GLY A 93 12.14 -2.18 24.78
C GLY A 93 11.96 -3.70 24.76
N GLN A 94 11.54 -4.34 23.67
CA GLN A 94 11.54 -5.80 23.52
C GLN A 94 12.42 -6.26 22.36
N ARG A 95 13.73 -6.29 22.62
CA ARG A 95 14.67 -7.24 22.02
C ARG A 95 15.40 -7.95 23.15
#